data_AF-A0A2N6P090-F1
#
_entry.id   AF-A0A2N6P090-F1
#
_cell.length_a   1.000
_cell.length_b   1.000
_cell.length_c   1.000
_cell.angle_alpha   90.00
_cell.angle_beta   90.00
_cell.angle_gamma   90.00
#
_symmetry.space_group_name_H-M   'P 1'
#
loop_
_entity.id
_entity.type
_entity.pdbx_description
1 polymer ?
#
loop_
_entity_poly.entity_id
_entity_poly.type
_entity_poly.pdbx_seq_one_letter_code
_entity_poly.pdbx_strand_id
1 'polypeptide(L)'
;MDPPRQGIQGTLSLVEALELPHPAAALLRAFILDALDCDLAADYVRSRIGSREEAHRLVSDWIFIVQAISSNGVELEAPDKTAVREIVQRDGNVCCVSGMRGTFRNPLIVAPILPLPADWLKDQASHTNTQIPDVKR
;
A
#
# COMPACT_ATOMS: atom_id res chain seq x y z
N MET A 1 -11.18 21.10 32.64
CA MET A 1 -11.73 19.76 32.41
C MET A 1 -12.21 19.75 30.98
N ASP A 2 -11.38 19.29 30.04
CA ASP A 2 -11.80 19.15 28.65
C ASP A 2 -12.83 18.01 28.55
N PRO A 3 -13.88 18.13 27.71
CA PRO A 3 -14.84 17.05 27.53
C PRO A 3 -14.14 15.80 26.98
N PRO A 4 -14.66 14.59 27.26
CA PRO A 4 -14.02 13.36 26.82
C PRO A 4 -13.91 13.37 25.30
N ARG A 5 -12.72 13.04 24.76
CA ARG A 5 -12.43 12.98 23.33
C ARG A 5 -13.35 11.96 22.65
N GLN A 6 -14.52 12.41 22.23
CA GLN A 6 -15.55 11.60 21.56
C GLN A 6 -15.23 11.33 20.07
N GLY A 7 -14.04 11.71 19.59
CA GLY A 7 -13.64 11.62 18.17
C GLY A 7 -13.40 10.20 17.68
N ILE A 8 -12.27 9.59 18.06
CA ILE A 8 -11.86 8.30 17.49
C ILE A 8 -12.77 7.15 17.94
N GLN A 9 -12.93 6.93 19.25
CA GLN A 9 -13.69 5.78 19.76
C GLN A 9 -15.17 5.82 19.32
N GLY A 10 -15.78 7.00 19.29
CA GLY A 10 -17.15 7.16 18.80
C GLY A 10 -17.29 6.79 17.32
N THR A 11 -16.31 7.15 16.49
CA THR A 11 -16.31 6.79 15.06
C THR A 11 -16.06 5.29 14.87
N LEU A 12 -15.18 4.68 15.66
CA LEU A 12 -14.96 3.22 15.61
C LEU A 12 -16.21 2.44 16.00
N SER A 13 -16.92 2.86 17.05
CA SER A 13 -18.19 2.26 17.44
C SER A 13 -19.29 2.46 16.39
N LEU A 14 -19.31 3.62 15.70
CA LEU A 14 -20.18 3.83 14.55
C LEU A 14 -19.87 2.84 13.42
N VAL A 15 -18.59 2.64 13.09
CA VAL A 15 -18.16 1.67 12.05
C VAL A 15 -18.56 0.24 12.42
N GLU A 16 -18.41 -0.15 13.69
CA GLU A 16 -18.82 -1.46 14.20
C GLU A 16 -20.34 -1.66 14.10
N ALA A 17 -21.12 -0.64 14.47
CA ALA A 17 -22.58 -0.70 14.46
C ALA A 17 -23.19 -0.84 13.05
N LEU A 18 -22.46 -0.49 12.00
CA LEU A 18 -22.91 -0.63 10.61
C LEU A 18 -22.79 -2.07 10.06
N GLU A 19 -22.17 -2.98 10.81
CA GLU A 19 -22.01 -4.41 10.46
C GLU A 19 -21.53 -4.63 9.02
N LEU A 20 -20.53 -3.86 8.61
CA LEU A 20 -20.02 -3.89 7.24
C LEU A 20 -19.31 -5.22 6.93
N PRO A 21 -19.45 -5.75 5.71
CA PRO A 21 -18.77 -6.99 5.34
C PRO A 21 -17.26 -6.77 5.27
N HIS A 22 -16.49 -7.83 5.50
CA HIS A 22 -15.04 -7.80 5.25
C HIS A 22 -14.77 -7.57 3.75
N PRO A 23 -13.81 -6.68 3.36
CA PRO A 23 -12.85 -5.97 4.22
C PRO A 23 -13.26 -4.54 4.64
N ALA A 24 -14.48 -4.08 4.34
CA ALA A 24 -14.89 -2.69 4.49
C ALA A 24 -14.69 -2.13 5.92
N ALA A 25 -15.16 -2.84 6.94
CA ALA A 25 -14.98 -2.41 8.34
C ALA A 25 -13.50 -2.32 8.72
N ALA A 26 -12.70 -3.30 8.29
CA ALA A 26 -11.27 -3.34 8.60
C ALA A 26 -10.52 -2.18 7.94
N LEU A 27 -10.86 -1.85 6.69
CA LEU A 27 -10.27 -0.73 5.97
C LEU A 27 -10.58 0.62 6.61
N LEU A 28 -11.82 0.85 7.05
CA LEU A 28 -12.19 2.09 7.76
C LEU A 28 -11.47 2.21 9.10
N ARG A 29 -11.34 1.11 9.86
CA ARG A 29 -10.60 1.10 11.12
C ARG A 29 -9.13 1.42 10.90
N ALA A 30 -8.50 0.79 9.90
CA ALA A 30 -7.11 1.05 9.55
C ALA A 30 -6.91 2.52 9.12
N PHE A 31 -7.79 3.06 8.27
CA PHE A 31 -7.74 4.47 7.87
C PHE A 31 -7.78 5.44 9.06
N ILE A 32 -8.56 5.14 10.09
CA ILE A 32 -8.65 5.98 11.30
C ILE A 32 -7.41 5.80 12.19
N LEU A 33 -7.05 4.55 12.48
CA LEU A 33 -6.04 4.21 13.49
C LEU A 33 -4.61 4.42 13.00
N ASP A 34 -4.37 4.23 11.70
CA ASP A 34 -3.03 4.29 11.10
C ASP A 34 -2.76 5.66 10.41
N ALA A 35 -3.70 6.60 10.47
CA ALA A 35 -3.49 7.95 9.96
C ALA A 35 -2.45 8.70 10.79
N LEU A 36 -1.70 9.61 10.12
CA LEU A 36 -0.79 10.54 10.80
C LEU A 36 -1.53 11.44 11.82
N ASP A 37 -2.77 11.79 11.50
CA ASP A 37 -3.70 12.49 12.38
C ASP A 37 -5.00 11.68 12.48
N CYS A 38 -5.07 10.84 13.51
CA CYS A 38 -6.21 9.95 13.74
C CYS A 38 -7.51 10.72 14.04
N ASP A 39 -7.43 11.88 14.70
CA ASP A 39 -8.61 12.67 15.05
C ASP A 39 -9.22 13.28 13.78
N LEU A 40 -8.40 13.86 12.90
CA LEU A 40 -8.85 14.37 11.61
C LEU A 40 -9.43 13.26 10.72
N ALA A 41 -8.81 12.08 10.70
CA ALA A 41 -9.31 10.92 9.97
C ALA A 41 -10.67 10.43 10.53
N ALA A 42 -10.82 10.37 11.85
CA ALA A 42 -12.06 10.00 12.51
C ALA A 42 -13.20 10.98 12.22
N ASP A 43 -12.91 12.28 12.22
CA ASP A 43 -13.89 13.33 11.89
C ASP A 43 -14.29 13.25 10.42
N TYR A 44 -13.33 13.03 9.52
CA TYR A 44 -13.61 12.82 8.11
C TYR A 44 -14.54 11.63 7.89
N VAL A 45 -14.22 10.46 8.45
CA VAL A 45 -15.07 9.25 8.31
C VAL A 45 -16.46 9.52 8.84
N ARG A 46 -16.58 10.11 10.03
CA ARG A 46 -17.87 10.46 10.64
C ARG A 46 -18.70 11.41 9.78
N SER A 47 -18.05 12.37 9.12
CA SER A 47 -18.73 13.32 8.22
C SER A 47 -19.26 12.68 6.93
N ARG A 48 -18.78 11.49 6.59
CA ARG A 48 -19.04 10.81 5.31
C ARG A 48 -19.98 9.61 5.44
N ILE A 49 -20.15 9.07 6.64
CA ILE A 49 -20.93 7.84 6.85
C ILE A 49 -22.08 8.10 7.84
N GLY A 50 -23.31 7.97 7.35
CA GLY A 50 -24.53 7.85 8.14
C GLY A 50 -25.26 6.52 7.88
N SER A 51 -24.95 5.84 6.77
CA SER A 51 -25.49 4.53 6.43
C SER A 51 -24.43 3.52 5.99
N ARG A 52 -24.85 2.25 5.89
CA ARG A 52 -24.02 1.15 5.38
C ARG A 52 -23.60 1.36 3.93
N GLU A 53 -24.51 1.89 3.10
CA GLU A 53 -24.26 2.18 1.69
C GLU A 53 -23.25 3.31 1.51
N GLU A 54 -23.32 4.34 2.37
CA GLU A 54 -22.34 5.44 2.38
C GLU A 54 -20.97 4.95 2.81
N ALA A 55 -20.90 4.14 3.87
CA ALA A 55 -19.66 3.53 4.30
C ALA A 55 -19.06 2.64 3.21
N HIS A 56 -19.87 1.83 2.52
CA HIS A 56 -19.39 0.99 1.42
C HIS A 56 -18.88 1.82 0.24
N ARG A 57 -19.58 2.91 -0.13
CA ARG A 57 -19.11 3.82 -1.19
C ARG A 57 -17.79 4.49 -0.83
N LEU A 58 -17.58 4.84 0.44
CA LEU A 58 -16.35 5.49 0.87
C LEU A 58 -15.11 4.60 0.66
N VAL A 59 -15.27 3.28 0.77
CA VAL A 59 -14.15 2.32 0.66
C VAL A 59 -14.20 1.46 -0.60
N SER A 60 -15.10 1.71 -1.55
CA SER A 60 -15.29 0.84 -2.72
C SER A 60 -14.03 0.70 -3.57
N ASP A 61 -13.31 1.81 -3.76
CA ASP A 61 -12.09 1.82 -4.57
C ASP A 61 -10.96 1.04 -3.87
N TRP A 62 -10.88 1.13 -2.54
CA TRP A 62 -9.91 0.38 -1.76
C TRP A 62 -10.23 -1.12 -1.77
N ILE A 63 -11.51 -1.48 -1.64
CA ILE A 63 -11.97 -2.87 -1.79
C ILE A 63 -11.58 -3.38 -3.18
N PHE A 64 -11.83 -2.61 -4.23
CA PHE A 64 -11.47 -2.98 -5.59
C PHE A 64 -9.96 -3.22 -5.73
N ILE A 65 -9.10 -2.33 -5.20
CA ILE A 65 -7.64 -2.51 -5.22
C ILE A 65 -7.23 -3.78 -4.48
N VAL A 66 -7.73 -3.99 -3.26
CA VAL A 66 -7.43 -5.18 -2.46
C VAL A 66 -7.86 -6.45 -3.19
N GLN A 67 -9.05 -6.46 -3.78
CA GLN A 67 -9.54 -7.61 -4.56
C GLN A 67 -8.75 -7.82 -5.86
N ALA A 68 -8.39 -6.74 -6.56
CA ALA A 68 -7.59 -6.82 -7.77
C ALA A 68 -6.21 -7.44 -7.49
N ILE A 69 -5.58 -7.08 -6.38
CA ILE A 69 -4.29 -7.67 -5.96
C ILE A 69 -4.48 -9.07 -5.39
N SER A 70 -5.50 -9.32 -4.57
CA SER A 70 -5.64 -10.60 -3.86
C SER A 70 -6.17 -11.72 -4.76
N SER A 71 -7.03 -11.39 -5.73
CA SER A 71 -7.71 -12.38 -6.59
C SER A 71 -7.13 -12.41 -8.01
N ASN A 72 -6.64 -11.28 -8.52
CA ASN A 72 -6.08 -11.16 -9.87
C ASN A 72 -4.61 -10.71 -9.86
N GLY A 73 -3.98 -10.64 -8.69
CA GLY A 73 -2.57 -10.29 -8.56
C GLY A 73 -1.73 -11.41 -9.14
N VAL A 74 -1.47 -11.31 -10.43
CA VAL A 74 -0.37 -12.03 -11.07
C VAL A 74 0.87 -11.19 -10.82
N GLU A 75 1.95 -11.84 -10.40
CA GLU A 75 3.26 -11.20 -10.42
C GLU A 75 3.50 -10.68 -11.84
N LEU A 76 3.58 -9.36 -12.00
CA LEU A 76 3.76 -8.76 -13.32
C LEU A 76 5.11 -9.22 -13.86
N GLU A 77 5.13 -9.71 -15.10
CA GLU A 77 6.38 -9.96 -15.79
C GLU A 77 7.22 -8.69 -15.79
N ALA A 78 8.51 -8.84 -15.50
CA ALA A 78 9.42 -7.72 -15.52
C ALA A 78 9.37 -7.04 -16.90
N PRO A 79 9.32 -5.70 -16.96
CA PRO A 79 9.25 -4.98 -18.22
C PRO A 79 10.44 -5.34 -19.11
N ASP A 80 10.18 -5.51 -20.41
CA ASP A 80 11.23 -5.82 -21.37
C ASP A 80 12.24 -4.67 -21.51
N LYS A 81 13.36 -4.93 -22.19
CA LYS A 81 14.44 -3.93 -22.35
C LYS A 81 13.98 -2.65 -23.06
N THR A 82 12.97 -2.73 -23.92
CA THR A 82 12.42 -1.57 -24.63
C THR A 82 11.60 -0.72 -23.67
N ALA A 83 10.67 -1.34 -22.94
CA ALA A 83 9.87 -0.69 -21.92
C ALA A 83 10.75 -0.07 -20.82
N VAL A 84 11.78 -0.77 -20.35
CA VAL A 84 12.77 -0.24 -19.40
C VAL A 84 13.42 1.03 -19.94
N ARG A 85 13.86 1.04 -21.21
CA ARG A 85 14.51 2.20 -21.82
C ARG A 85 13.56 3.40 -21.91
N GLU A 86 12.32 3.17 -22.31
CA GLU A 86 11.30 4.20 -22.41
C GLU A 86 10.97 4.82 -21.04
N ILE A 87 10.82 3.99 -20.01
CA ILE A 87 10.58 4.45 -18.63
C ILE A 87 11.79 5.24 -18.12
N VAL A 88 13.01 4.74 -18.30
CA VAL A 88 14.24 5.42 -17.88
C VAL A 88 14.38 6.79 -18.57
N GLN A 89 14.05 6.87 -19.86
CA GLN A 89 14.10 8.12 -20.62
C GLN A 89 13.05 9.11 -20.12
N ARG A 90 11.83 8.65 -19.85
CA ARG A 90 10.73 9.47 -19.33
C ARG A 90 11.04 10.02 -17.93
N ASP A 91 11.55 9.17 -17.05
CA ASP A 91 11.70 9.46 -15.62
C ASP A 91 13.11 9.94 -15.25
N GLY A 92 14.00 10.13 -16.22
CA GLY A 92 15.38 10.58 -15.98
C GLY A 92 16.21 9.61 -15.14
N ASN A 93 15.88 8.31 -15.20
CA ASN A 93 16.45 7.25 -14.37
C ASN A 93 16.22 7.48 -12.86
N VAL A 94 15.11 8.10 -12.46
CA VAL A 94 14.73 8.35 -11.06
C VAL A 94 13.32 7.83 -10.80
N CYS A 95 13.14 7.04 -9.74
CA CYS A 95 11.82 6.55 -9.36
C CYS A 95 10.93 7.71 -8.87
N CYS A 96 9.80 7.94 -9.53
CA CYS A 96 8.88 9.04 -9.20
C CYS A 96 8.22 8.91 -7.82
N VAL A 97 8.18 7.70 -7.25
CA VAL A 97 7.58 7.44 -5.93
C VAL A 97 8.60 7.60 -4.81
N SER A 98 9.80 7.04 -4.97
CA SER A 98 10.82 7.02 -3.90
C SER A 98 11.91 8.09 -4.02
N GLY A 99 12.04 8.73 -5.19
CA GLY A 99 13.15 9.65 -5.49
C GLY A 99 14.51 8.97 -5.68
N MET A 100 14.58 7.63 -5.60
CA MET A 100 15.85 6.90 -5.75
C MET A 100 16.29 6.81 -7.22
N ARG A 101 17.59 6.88 -7.46
CA ARG A 101 18.19 6.81 -8.80
C ARG A 101 18.51 5.37 -9.21
N GLY A 102 18.04 4.96 -10.38
CA GLY A 102 18.30 3.65 -10.97
C GLY A 102 19.78 3.31 -11.15
N THR A 103 20.10 2.02 -11.06
CA THR A 103 21.46 1.48 -11.23
C THR A 103 21.58 0.62 -12.48
N PHE A 104 22.80 0.29 -12.88
CA PHE A 104 23.04 -0.60 -14.02
C PHE A 104 22.42 -1.99 -13.86
N ARG A 105 22.28 -2.48 -12.61
CA ARG A 105 21.68 -3.78 -12.28
C ARG A 105 20.18 -3.71 -12.02
N ASN A 106 19.67 -2.54 -11.64
CA ASN A 106 18.26 -2.29 -11.42
C ASN A 106 17.90 -0.88 -11.91
N PRO A 107 17.63 -0.72 -13.22
CA PRO A 107 17.43 0.58 -13.83
C PRO A 107 16.08 1.23 -13.46
N LEU A 108 15.11 0.45 -13.00
CA LEU A 108 13.77 0.95 -12.67
C LEU A 108 13.54 1.18 -11.17
N ILE A 109 14.35 0.58 -10.29
CA ILE A 109 14.14 0.54 -8.83
C ILE A 109 12.68 0.25 -8.51
N VAL A 110 12.33 -1.03 -8.55
CA VAL A 110 11.04 -1.51 -8.05
C VAL A 110 11.03 -1.34 -6.53
N ALA A 111 10.48 -0.21 -6.08
CA ALA A 111 10.24 0.04 -4.67
C ALA A 111 8.80 -0.38 -4.33
N PRO A 112 8.59 -1.10 -3.23
CA PRO A 112 7.25 -1.42 -2.78
C PRO A 112 6.51 -0.13 -2.41
N ILE A 113 5.30 0.05 -2.96
CA ILE A 113 4.45 1.22 -2.68
C ILE A 113 3.92 1.16 -1.24
N LEU A 114 3.77 -0.05 -0.71
CA LEU A 114 3.43 -0.28 0.69
C LEU A 114 4.71 -0.59 1.48
N PRO A 115 4.84 -0.10 2.72
CA PRO A 115 5.95 -0.48 3.58
C PRO A 115 5.94 -2.01 3.76
N LEU A 116 6.99 -2.67 3.28
CA LEU A 116 7.16 -4.11 3.51
C LEU A 116 7.62 -4.32 4.96
N PRO A 117 7.10 -5.34 5.66
CA PRO A 117 7.66 -5.78 6.92
C PRO A 117 9.17 -5.98 6.78
N ALA A 118 9.95 -5.52 7.76
CA ALA A 118 11.41 -5.55 7.70
C ALA A 118 11.97 -6.97 7.42
N ASP A 119 11.23 -8.00 7.79
CA ASP A 119 11.59 -9.40 7.57
C ASP A 119 11.47 -9.86 6.11
N TRP A 120 10.66 -9.19 5.27
CA TRP A 120 10.53 -9.50 3.84
C TRP A 120 11.69 -8.95 3.00
N LEU A 121 12.37 -7.91 3.48
CA LEU A 121 13.54 -7.33 2.81
C LEU A 121 14.82 -8.16 3.04
N LYS A 122 14.83 -9.05 4.05
CA LYS A 122 15.99 -9.88 4.39
C LYS A 122 16.31 -10.90 3.30
N ASP A 123 15.30 -11.42 2.59
CA ASP A 123 15.51 -12.41 1.52
C ASP A 123 15.97 -11.79 0.19
N GLN A 124 15.79 -10.49 -0.03
CA GLN A 124 16.33 -9.85 -1.24
C GLN A 124 17.84 -9.56 -1.13
N ALA A 125 18.37 -9.46 0.09
CA ALA A 125 19.81 -9.31 0.31
C ALA A 125 20.57 -10.65 0.14
N SER A 126 19.93 -11.79 0.39
CA SER A 126 20.57 -13.11 0.32
C SER A 126 20.67 -13.68 -1.10
N HIS A 127 19.82 -13.25 -2.04
CA HIS A 127 19.90 -13.67 -3.45
C HIS A 127 21.01 -13.00 -4.28
N THR A 128 21.83 -12.12 -3.70
CA THR A 128 23.01 -11.56 -4.39
C THR A 128 24.29 -12.38 -4.24
N ASN A 129 24.24 -13.55 -3.60
CA ASN A 129 25.43 -14.40 -3.43
C ASN A 129 25.23 -15.83 -3.94
N THR A 130 24.85 -15.99 -5.21
CA THR A 130 25.14 -17.24 -5.92
C THR A 130 26.49 -17.09 -6.61
N GLN A 131 27.50 -17.62 -5.93
CA GLN A 131 28.82 -17.96 -6.48
C GLN A 131 28.67 -18.59 -7.87
N ILE A 132 29.32 -17.98 -8.86
CA ILE A 132 29.63 -18.63 -10.13
C ILE A 132 30.66 -19.74 -9.80
N PRO A 133 30.39 -21.03 -10.05
CA PRO A 133 31.44 -22.03 -9.96
C PRO A 133 32.45 -21.79 -11.10
N ASP A 134 33.70 -21.59 -10.68
CA ASP A 134 34.91 -21.57 -11.49
C ASP A 134 35.05 -22.91 -12.23
N VAL A 135 34.69 -22.96 -13.52
CA VAL A 135 35.01 -24.10 -14.38
C VAL A 135 36.34 -23.80 -15.07
N LYS A 136 37.41 -24.31 -14.46
CA LYS A 136 38.74 -24.41 -15.06
C LYS A 136 38.81 -25.57 -16.06
N ARG A 137 39.34 -25.23 -17.24
CA ARG A 137 39.94 -26.04 -18.32
C ARG A 137 39.00 -26.88 -19.19
#